data_AF-M0A8L1-F1
#
_entry.id   AF-M0A8L1-F1
#
_cell.length_a   1.000
_cell.length_b   1.000
_cell.length_c   1.000
_cell.angle_alpha   90.00
_cell.angle_beta   90.00
_cell.angle_gamma   90.00
#
_symmetry.space_group_name_H-M   'P 1'
#
loop_
_entity.id
_entity.type
_entity.pdbx_description
1 polymer ?
#
loop_
_entity_poly.entity_id
_entity_poly.type
_entity_poly.pdbx_seq_one_letter_code
_entity_poly.pdbx_strand_id
1 'polypeptide(L)'
;MNEKYTHHVLFDWDGNLIGHVHERYTEETQTDPEPSRILKRVQFRARYEAHRETDAHCLGSIVNIDVIEDAITVLEALDIRQIMDHFEPFFNTIRSPPVDREVVAFTALFLSLNDSRDELVGQSDPITFYQENGELVNTDVTLRKEPDVHITIPPLEHCFACDKQFRDLIVRHLECQVRDLYYKQGRQPPERYRIEGRGLDEPGIVPFDEQAK
;
A
#
# COMPACT_ATOMS: atom_id res chain seq x y z
N MET A 1 19.31 -26.72 -4.26
CA MET A 1 20.24 -26.74 -3.11
C MET A 1 19.36 -26.73 -1.87
N ASN A 2 19.43 -27.77 -1.03
CA ASN A 2 18.65 -27.88 0.21
C ASN A 2 19.35 -27.04 1.29
N GLU A 3 18.81 -25.87 1.64
CA GLU A 3 19.27 -25.13 2.81
C GLU A 3 18.74 -25.83 4.07
N LYS A 4 19.65 -26.39 4.87
CA LYS A 4 19.33 -26.96 6.18
C LYS A 4 19.24 -25.82 7.19
N TYR A 5 18.03 -25.49 7.63
CA TYR A 5 17.82 -24.55 8.72
C TYR A 5 18.01 -25.26 10.07
N THR A 6 18.69 -24.60 11.01
CA THR A 6 18.93 -25.10 12.36
C THR A 6 18.14 -24.26 13.34
N HIS A 7 17.24 -24.90 14.08
CA HIS A 7 16.44 -24.28 15.11
C HIS A 7 17.08 -24.55 16.47
N HIS A 8 17.36 -23.51 17.24
CA HIS A 8 17.81 -23.65 18.62
C HIS A 8 16.63 -23.40 19.56
N VAL A 9 16.29 -24.44 20.32
CA VAL A 9 15.22 -24.41 21.31
C VAL A 9 15.87 -24.45 22.68
N LEU A 10 15.59 -23.44 23.51
CA LEU A 10 16.12 -23.30 24.87
C LEU A 10 15.05 -23.78 25.84
N PHE A 11 15.42 -24.77 26.65
CA PHE A 11 14.61 -25.25 27.77
C PHE A 11 15.26 -24.85 29.08
N ASP A 12 14.44 -24.57 30.10
CA ASP A 12 14.94 -24.48 31.47
C ASP A 12 15.24 -25.88 32.05
N TRP A 13 15.77 -25.91 33.27
CA TRP A 13 16.07 -27.15 33.98
C TRP A 13 14.83 -27.98 34.33
N ASP A 14 13.64 -27.37 34.28
CA ASP A 14 12.35 -28.01 34.53
C ASP A 14 11.69 -28.51 33.23
N GLY A 15 12.34 -28.32 32.08
CA GLY A 15 11.87 -28.76 30.77
C GLY A 15 10.84 -27.85 30.13
N ASN A 16 10.62 -26.64 30.65
CA ASN A 16 9.76 -25.65 30.01
C ASN A 16 10.51 -24.95 28.87
N LEU A 17 9.81 -24.69 27.78
CA LEU A 17 10.32 -23.88 26.68
C LEU A 17 10.49 -22.43 27.14
N ILE A 18 11.73 -21.96 27.23
CA ILE A 18 12.06 -20.60 27.67
C ILE A 18 12.58 -19.70 26.54
N GLY A 19 12.91 -20.28 25.38
CA GLY A 19 13.32 -19.49 24.23
C GLY A 19 13.37 -20.30 22.94
N HIS A 20 13.13 -19.62 21.82
CA HIS A 20 13.34 -20.15 20.48
C HIS A 20 14.21 -19.14 19.72
N VAL A 21 15.38 -19.57 19.27
CA VAL A 21 16.35 -18.76 18.52
C VAL A 21 16.61 -19.43 17.19
N HIS A 22 16.53 -18.64 16.12
CA HIS A 22 16.86 -19.07 14.76
C HIS A 22 18.14 -18.37 14.30
N GLU A 23 19.07 -19.10 13.69
CA GLU A 23 20.26 -18.48 13.09
C GLU A 23 19.89 -17.80 11.77
N ARG A 24 19.82 -16.46 11.86
CA ARG A 24 19.61 -15.43 10.83
C ARG A 24 18.16 -15.04 10.53
N TYR A 25 17.66 -14.09 11.32
CA TYR A 25 17.33 -12.82 10.67
C TYR A 25 18.68 -12.17 10.35
N THR A 26 18.96 -11.84 9.08
CA THR A 26 19.98 -10.82 8.82
C THR A 26 19.68 -9.66 9.76
N GLU A 27 20.68 -9.21 10.54
CA GLU A 27 20.60 -7.95 11.27
C GLU A 27 20.40 -6.83 10.22
N GLU A 28 19.19 -6.70 9.72
CA GLU A 28 18.75 -5.45 9.12
C GLU A 28 18.70 -4.50 10.31
N THR A 29 19.58 -3.51 10.27
CA THR A 29 19.73 -2.45 11.26
C THR A 29 18.37 -1.81 11.52
N GLN A 30 17.66 -2.29 12.54
CA GLN A 30 16.45 -1.65 13.03
C GLN A 30 16.89 -0.57 13.99
N THR A 31 16.89 0.66 13.49
CA THR A 31 17.53 1.79 14.16
C THR A 31 16.58 2.66 14.98
N ASP A 32 15.29 2.31 15.03
CA ASP A 32 14.27 3.16 15.66
C ASP A 32 14.45 3.31 17.17
N PRO A 33 14.57 4.55 17.70
CA PRO A 33 14.76 4.75 19.13
C PRO A 33 13.51 4.39 19.95
N GLU A 34 12.33 4.33 19.33
CA GLU A 34 11.07 4.07 20.02
C GLU A 34 10.69 2.58 19.96
N PRO A 35 10.72 1.84 21.09
CA PRO A 35 10.41 0.40 21.11
C PRO A 35 9.04 0.06 20.54
N SER A 36 8.06 0.97 20.71
CA SER A 36 6.71 0.81 20.17
C SER A 36 6.68 0.81 18.64
N ARG A 37 7.55 1.58 17.97
CA ARG A 37 7.66 1.63 16.51
C ARG A 37 8.38 0.40 15.98
N ILE A 38 9.44 -0.04 16.65
CA ILE A 38 10.12 -1.30 16.35
C ILE A 38 9.12 -2.46 16.33
N LEU A 39 8.34 -2.61 17.41
CA LEU A 39 7.35 -3.68 17.53
C LEU A 39 6.30 -3.64 16.42
N LYS A 40 5.79 -2.44 16.08
CA LYS A 40 4.84 -2.28 14.97
C LYS A 40 5.42 -2.74 13.63
N ARG A 41 6.68 -2.40 13.33
CA ARG A 41 7.35 -2.82 12.08
C ARG A 41 7.59 -4.32 12.04
N VAL A 42 8.10 -4.89 13.13
CA VAL A 42 8.30 -6.35 13.25
C VAL A 42 6.97 -7.07 13.07
N GLN A 43 5.90 -6.59 13.70
CA GLN A 43 4.57 -7.17 13.55
C GLN A 43 4.05 -7.05 12.12
N PHE A 44 4.18 -5.88 11.48
CA PHE A 44 3.74 -5.68 10.11
C PHE A 44 4.51 -6.58 9.15
N ARG A 45 5.84 -6.64 9.28
CA ARG A 45 6.69 -7.51 8.47
C ARG A 45 6.38 -8.98 8.67
N ALA A 46 6.19 -9.45 9.90
CA ALA A 46 5.82 -10.83 10.16
C ALA A 46 4.49 -11.20 9.50
N ARG A 47 3.49 -10.30 9.56
CA ARG A 47 2.21 -10.49 8.85
C ARG A 47 2.38 -10.47 7.34
N TYR A 48 3.25 -9.61 6.82
CA TYR A 48 3.54 -9.51 5.39
C TYR A 48 4.18 -10.79 4.86
N GLU A 49 5.25 -11.27 5.50
CA GLU A 49 5.92 -12.51 5.12
C GLU A 49 4.98 -13.71 5.26
N ALA A 50 4.20 -13.79 6.35
CA ALA A 50 3.20 -14.85 6.51
C ALA A 50 2.14 -14.81 5.39
N HIS A 51 1.68 -13.62 4.98
CA HIS A 51 0.73 -13.47 3.90
C HIS A 51 1.31 -13.86 2.52
N ARG A 52 2.61 -13.64 2.31
CA ARG A 52 3.29 -13.98 1.04
C ARG A 52 3.64 -15.47 0.94
N GLU A 53 4.13 -16.05 2.04
CA GLU A 53 4.69 -17.41 2.04
C GLU A 53 3.67 -18.50 2.40
N THR A 54 2.46 -18.11 2.83
CA THR A 54 1.43 -19.06 3.28
C THR A 54 0.05 -18.63 2.79
N ASP A 55 -0.92 -19.56 2.86
CA ASP A 55 -2.33 -19.25 2.57
C ASP A 55 -3.01 -18.42 3.66
N ALA A 56 -2.27 -17.96 4.69
CA ALA A 56 -2.84 -17.15 5.76
C ALA A 56 -3.18 -15.74 5.26
N HIS A 57 -4.45 -15.35 5.37
CA HIS A 57 -4.92 -14.00 5.03
C HIS A 57 -4.61 -13.02 6.17
N CYS A 58 -3.32 -12.87 6.50
CA CYS A 58 -2.85 -12.02 7.59
C CYS A 58 -2.94 -10.52 7.29
N LEU A 59 -3.03 -10.15 6.02
CA LEU A 59 -3.19 -8.80 5.49
C LEU A 59 -4.20 -8.84 4.32
N GLY A 60 -4.82 -7.70 4.00
CA GLY A 60 -5.65 -7.57 2.80
C GLY A 60 -4.80 -7.42 1.54
N SER A 61 -5.38 -7.71 0.37
CA SER A 61 -4.65 -7.68 -0.92
C SER A 61 -4.01 -6.31 -1.20
N ILE A 62 -4.63 -5.23 -0.73
CA ILE A 62 -4.20 -3.85 -0.92
C ILE A 62 -2.82 -3.48 -0.32
N VAL A 63 -2.22 -4.36 0.49
CA VAL A 63 -0.86 -4.16 1.02
C VAL A 63 0.13 -5.20 0.52
N ASN A 64 -0.24 -5.99 -0.49
CA ASN A 64 0.66 -6.92 -1.16
C ASN A 64 1.45 -6.20 -2.25
N ILE A 65 2.78 -6.09 -2.09
CA ILE A 65 3.62 -5.35 -3.04
C ILE A 65 3.52 -5.97 -4.44
N ASP A 66 3.53 -7.30 -4.55
CA ASP A 66 3.50 -7.99 -5.85
C ASP A 66 2.21 -7.65 -6.62
N VAL A 67 1.07 -7.59 -5.91
CA VAL A 67 -0.23 -7.18 -6.50
C VAL A 67 -0.20 -5.72 -6.97
N ILE A 68 0.43 -4.82 -6.20
CA ILE A 68 0.56 -3.42 -6.59
C ILE A 68 1.48 -3.26 -7.81
N GLU A 69 2.56 -4.04 -7.90
CA GLU A 69 3.46 -4.05 -9.05
C GLU A 69 2.80 -4.59 -10.32
N ASP A 70 1.98 -5.65 -10.18
CA ASP A 70 1.16 -6.17 -11.27
C ASP A 70 0.16 -5.10 -11.74
N ALA A 71 -0.52 -4.42 -10.81
CA ALA A 71 -1.44 -3.33 -11.13
C ALA A 71 -0.73 -2.17 -11.86
N ILE A 72 0.48 -1.77 -11.43
CA ILE A 72 1.29 -0.76 -12.12
C ILE A 72 1.53 -1.18 -13.58
N THR A 73 1.94 -2.43 -13.79
CA THR A 73 2.21 -2.98 -15.13
C THR A 73 0.97 -2.92 -16.02
N VAL A 74 -0.19 -3.34 -15.49
CA VAL A 74 -1.48 -3.27 -16.20
C VAL A 74 -1.83 -1.83 -16.57
N LEU A 75 -1.69 -0.90 -15.62
CA LEU A 75 -2.02 0.51 -15.82
C LEU A 75 -1.12 1.16 -16.88
N GLU A 76 0.19 0.91 -16.85
CA GLU A 76 1.15 1.44 -17.82
C GLU A 76 0.85 0.99 -19.27
N ALA A 77 0.30 -0.21 -19.42
CA ALA A 77 -0.07 -0.79 -20.71
C ALA A 77 -1.36 -0.20 -21.32
N LEU A 78 -2.17 0.51 -20.53
CA LEU A 78 -3.45 1.06 -21.00
C LEU A 78 -3.26 2.10 -22.11
N ASP A 79 -4.05 1.98 -23.17
CA ASP A 79 -4.16 3.01 -24.19
C ASP A 79 -5.06 4.17 -23.75
N ILE A 80 -5.08 5.26 -24.53
CA ILE A 80 -5.84 6.46 -24.15
C ILE A 80 -7.35 6.22 -24.03
N ARG A 81 -7.92 5.30 -24.81
CA ARG A 81 -9.35 4.99 -24.74
C ARG A 81 -9.65 4.25 -23.46
N GLN A 82 -8.84 3.23 -23.14
CA GLN A 82 -8.97 2.48 -21.90
C GLN A 82 -8.78 3.38 -20.67
N ILE A 83 -7.83 4.32 -20.71
CA ILE A 83 -7.64 5.31 -19.63
C ILE A 83 -8.92 6.12 -19.44
N MET A 84 -9.50 6.66 -20.51
CA MET A 84 -10.73 7.43 -20.40
C MET A 84 -11.90 6.58 -19.88
N ASP A 85 -12.09 5.38 -20.44
CA ASP A 85 -13.19 4.48 -20.07
C ASP A 85 -13.14 4.10 -18.58
N HIS A 86 -11.94 3.84 -18.04
CA HIS A 86 -11.76 3.50 -16.63
C HIS A 86 -11.77 4.71 -15.71
N PHE A 87 -11.10 5.80 -16.09
CA PHE A 87 -10.72 6.83 -15.13
C PHE A 87 -11.43 8.17 -15.29
N GLU A 88 -12.19 8.41 -16.37
CA GLU A 88 -12.93 9.66 -16.54
C GLU A 88 -13.92 9.96 -15.40
N PRO A 89 -14.71 8.99 -14.89
CA PRO A 89 -15.58 9.24 -13.73
C PRO A 89 -14.78 9.68 -12.50
N PHE A 90 -13.68 8.99 -12.20
CA PHE A 90 -12.79 9.30 -11.08
C PHE A 90 -12.14 10.68 -11.22
N PHE A 91 -11.59 10.96 -12.41
CA PHE A 91 -11.02 12.26 -12.76
C PHE A 91 -12.02 13.40 -12.56
N ASN A 92 -13.26 13.22 -13.03
CA ASN A 92 -14.32 14.21 -12.90
C ASN A 92 -14.72 14.43 -11.43
N THR A 93 -14.81 13.37 -10.62
CA THR A 93 -15.08 13.50 -9.19
C THR A 93 -13.98 14.25 -8.45
N ILE A 94 -12.70 14.00 -8.75
CA ILE A 94 -11.60 14.76 -8.13
C ILE A 94 -11.68 16.25 -8.49
N ARG A 95 -12.05 16.56 -9.74
CA ARG A 95 -12.16 17.94 -10.23
C ARG A 95 -13.38 18.67 -9.67
N SER A 96 -14.49 17.95 -9.51
CA SER A 96 -15.77 18.48 -9.05
C SER A 96 -16.38 17.52 -8.02
N PRO A 97 -15.86 17.49 -6.79
CA PRO A 97 -16.34 16.59 -5.75
C PRO A 97 -17.81 16.87 -5.41
N PRO A 98 -18.55 15.88 -4.89
CA PRO A 98 -19.96 16.03 -4.52
C PRO A 98 -20.15 16.86 -3.23
N VAL A 99 -19.07 17.26 -2.58
CA VAL A 99 -19.01 18.09 -1.36
C VAL A 99 -18.13 19.31 -1.62
N ASP A 100 -18.11 20.25 -0.67
CA ASP A 100 -17.22 21.42 -0.78
C ASP A 100 -15.76 20.98 -0.89
N ARG A 101 -15.08 21.47 -1.93
CA ARG A 101 -13.71 21.12 -2.26
C ARG A 101 -12.73 21.47 -1.14
N GLU A 102 -12.99 22.52 -0.37
CA GLU A 102 -12.10 22.98 0.70
C GLU A 102 -11.99 21.99 1.86
N VAL A 103 -13.00 21.14 2.04
CA VAL A 103 -13.01 20.12 3.10
C VAL A 103 -12.60 18.74 2.61
N VAL A 104 -12.40 18.55 1.30
CA VAL A 104 -12.00 17.25 0.73
C VAL A 104 -10.56 16.94 1.10
N ALA A 105 -10.34 15.78 1.71
CA ALA A 105 -9.02 15.25 1.96
C ALA A 105 -8.45 14.55 0.71
N PHE A 106 -9.24 13.66 0.10
CA PHE A 106 -8.91 12.93 -1.12
C PHE A 106 -10.14 12.21 -1.70
N THR A 107 -10.04 11.81 -2.98
CA THR A 107 -10.96 10.87 -3.60
C THR A 107 -10.25 9.54 -3.81
N ALA A 108 -10.92 8.45 -3.44
CA ALA A 108 -10.43 7.09 -3.58
C ALA A 108 -11.08 6.36 -4.76
N LEU A 109 -10.32 5.48 -5.40
CA LEU A 109 -10.80 4.51 -6.38
C LEU A 109 -10.20 3.14 -6.05
N PHE A 110 -11.03 2.12 -5.95
CA PHE A 110 -10.61 0.75 -5.69
C PHE A 110 -10.62 -0.04 -6.98
N LEU A 111 -9.54 -0.74 -7.28
CA LEU A 111 -9.38 -1.50 -8.52
C LEU A 111 -9.31 -2.99 -8.25
N SER A 112 -9.70 -3.79 -9.25
CA SER A 112 -9.60 -5.23 -9.20
C SER A 112 -9.05 -5.79 -10.49
N LEU A 113 -8.06 -6.66 -10.35
CA LEU A 113 -7.46 -7.40 -11.46
C LEU A 113 -8.16 -8.75 -11.65
N ASN A 114 -7.91 -9.39 -12.78
CA ASN A 114 -8.27 -10.79 -12.99
C ASN A 114 -7.36 -11.72 -12.16
N ASP A 115 -7.65 -13.02 -12.18
CA ASP A 115 -6.88 -14.02 -11.42
C ASP A 115 -5.41 -14.12 -11.88
N SER A 116 -5.11 -13.76 -13.14
CA SER A 116 -3.75 -13.75 -13.70
C SER A 116 -3.00 -12.44 -13.42
N ARG A 117 -3.68 -11.46 -12.83
CA ARG A 117 -3.18 -10.11 -12.51
C ARG A 117 -2.61 -9.34 -13.71
N ASP A 118 -3.09 -9.63 -14.92
CA ASP A 118 -2.62 -9.01 -16.16
C ASP A 118 -3.69 -8.12 -16.84
N GLU A 119 -4.88 -8.00 -16.25
CA GLU A 119 -5.96 -7.18 -16.77
C GLU A 119 -6.79 -6.54 -15.65
N LEU A 120 -7.21 -5.28 -15.86
CA LEU A 120 -8.16 -4.57 -15.00
C LEU A 120 -9.59 -5.00 -15.35
N VAL A 121 -10.26 -5.70 -14.42
CA VAL A 121 -11.61 -6.25 -14.65
C VAL A 121 -12.71 -5.60 -13.82
N GLY A 122 -12.34 -4.73 -12.87
CA GLY A 122 -13.31 -4.05 -12.04
C GLY A 122 -12.76 -2.83 -11.34
N GLN A 123 -13.66 -1.92 -11.00
CA GLN A 123 -13.38 -0.75 -10.20
C GLN A 123 -14.62 -0.36 -9.38
N SER A 124 -14.41 0.34 -8.27
CA SER A 124 -15.49 0.99 -7.52
C SER A 124 -15.97 2.25 -8.23
N ASP A 125 -17.09 2.80 -7.76
CA ASP A 125 -17.37 4.21 -7.96
C ASP A 125 -16.35 5.07 -7.19
N PRO A 126 -16.06 6.31 -7.63
CA PRO A 126 -15.23 7.25 -6.89
C PRO A 126 -15.81 7.58 -5.51
N ILE A 127 -15.01 7.45 -4.46
CA ILE A 127 -15.43 7.72 -3.08
C ILE A 127 -14.69 8.94 -2.56
N THR A 128 -15.42 9.99 -2.18
CA THR A 128 -14.79 11.22 -1.68
C THR A 128 -14.69 11.18 -0.17
N PHE A 129 -13.48 11.32 0.36
CA PHE A 129 -13.19 11.46 1.78
C PHE A 129 -13.01 12.94 2.12
N TYR A 130 -13.73 13.42 3.12
CA TYR A 130 -13.76 14.83 3.51
C TYR A 130 -13.85 15.00 5.02
N GLN A 131 -13.45 16.18 5.49
CA GLN A 131 -13.50 16.56 6.90
C GLN A 131 -14.88 17.10 7.25
N GLU A 132 -15.53 16.47 8.23
CA GLU A 132 -16.78 16.95 8.81
C GLU A 132 -16.66 16.90 10.33
N ASN A 133 -16.85 18.04 11.00
CA ASN A 133 -16.74 18.16 12.47
C ASN A 133 -15.42 17.62 13.07
N GLY A 134 -14.32 17.68 12.31
CA GLY A 134 -13.00 17.19 12.74
C GLY A 134 -12.80 15.69 12.56
N GLU A 135 -13.75 15.00 11.93
CA GLU A 135 -13.65 13.58 11.58
C GLU A 135 -13.55 13.41 10.07
N LEU A 136 -12.78 12.40 9.65
CA LEU A 136 -12.70 12.00 8.25
C LEU A 136 -13.88 11.09 7.92
N VAL A 137 -14.82 11.60 7.13
CA VAL A 137 -15.99 10.88 6.64
C VAL A 137 -15.87 10.62 5.14
N ASN A 138 -16.76 9.80 4.58
CA ASN A 138 -16.78 9.52 3.15
C ASN A 138 -18.20 9.51 2.59
N THR A 139 -18.31 9.75 1.28
CA THR A 139 -19.53 9.50 0.52
C THR A 139 -19.88 8.01 0.52
N ASP A 140 -21.15 7.66 0.29
CA ASP A 140 -21.64 6.29 0.26
C ASP A 140 -20.70 5.33 -0.49
N VAL A 141 -20.26 4.28 0.20
CA VAL A 141 -19.37 3.26 -0.35
C VAL A 141 -20.10 1.93 -0.47
N THR A 142 -20.01 1.31 -1.65
CA THR A 142 -20.45 -0.07 -1.86
C THR A 142 -19.37 -0.82 -2.61
N LEU A 143 -18.58 -1.62 -1.89
CA LEU A 143 -17.61 -2.53 -2.48
C LEU A 143 -18.25 -3.91 -2.64
N ARG A 144 -18.27 -4.41 -3.89
CA ARG A 144 -18.85 -5.73 -4.20
C ARG A 144 -17.93 -6.90 -3.83
N LYS A 145 -16.63 -6.66 -3.78
CA LYS A 145 -15.57 -7.61 -3.43
C LYS A 145 -14.39 -6.86 -2.82
N GLU A 146 -13.49 -7.59 -2.17
CA GLU A 146 -12.21 -7.03 -1.72
C GLU A 146 -11.41 -6.58 -2.95
N PRO A 147 -10.92 -5.32 -2.97
CA PRO A 147 -10.13 -4.81 -4.08
C PRO A 147 -8.67 -5.26 -3.99
N ASP A 148 -8.02 -5.31 -5.15
CA ASP A 148 -6.60 -5.68 -5.24
C ASP A 148 -5.70 -4.50 -4.91
N VAL A 149 -6.06 -3.31 -5.39
CA VAL A 149 -5.36 -2.05 -5.09
C VAL A 149 -6.33 -0.91 -4.89
N HIS A 150 -5.85 0.18 -4.28
CA HIS A 150 -6.61 1.41 -4.12
C HIS A 150 -5.74 2.60 -4.46
N ILE A 151 -6.37 3.64 -5.00
CA ILE A 151 -5.74 4.89 -5.38
C ILE A 151 -6.39 5.99 -4.55
N THR A 152 -5.61 6.88 -3.96
CA THR A 152 -6.13 8.09 -3.30
C THR A 152 -5.48 9.34 -3.87
N ILE A 153 -6.29 10.22 -4.43
CA ILE A 153 -5.83 11.47 -5.06
C ILE A 153 -6.46 12.66 -4.32
N PRO A 154 -5.66 13.57 -3.74
CA PRO A 154 -6.18 14.82 -3.19
C PRO A 154 -6.75 15.72 -4.31
N PRO A 155 -7.55 16.74 -3.99
CA PRO A 155 -8.03 17.69 -4.98
C PRO A 155 -6.89 18.25 -5.85
N LEU A 156 -7.02 18.14 -7.17
CA LEU A 156 -5.96 18.54 -8.11
C LEU A 156 -5.83 20.05 -8.26
N GLU A 157 -4.71 20.64 -7.85
CA GLU A 157 -4.47 22.09 -8.02
C GLU A 157 -4.33 22.51 -9.50
N HIS A 158 -3.90 21.59 -10.36
CA HIS A 158 -3.60 21.85 -11.77
C HIS A 158 -4.63 21.21 -12.69
N CYS A 159 -5.01 21.93 -13.75
CA CYS A 159 -5.88 21.38 -14.80
C CYS A 159 -5.05 20.65 -15.86
N PHE A 160 -5.28 19.35 -16.01
CA PHE A 160 -4.79 18.53 -17.13
C PHE A 160 -5.91 17.59 -17.60
N ALA A 161 -5.73 16.85 -18.69
CA ALA A 161 -6.76 15.98 -19.25
C ALA A 161 -6.74 14.58 -18.60
N CYS A 162 -7.87 13.85 -18.67
CA CYS A 162 -7.90 12.41 -18.37
C CYS A 162 -7.23 11.64 -19.52
N ASP A 163 -5.91 11.65 -19.54
CA ASP A 163 -5.08 11.00 -20.56
C ASP A 163 -3.89 10.29 -19.91
N LYS A 164 -2.83 10.08 -20.69
CA LYS A 164 -1.58 9.47 -20.21
C LYS A 164 -1.03 10.18 -18.97
N GLN A 165 -1.13 11.50 -18.86
CA GLN A 165 -0.66 12.24 -17.69
C GLN A 165 -1.43 11.84 -16.42
N PHE A 166 -2.74 11.60 -16.53
CA PHE A 166 -3.54 11.17 -15.38
C PHE A 166 -3.21 9.74 -14.96
N ARG A 167 -3.04 8.84 -15.92
CA ARG A 167 -2.55 7.49 -15.64
C ARG A 167 -1.16 7.53 -14.99
N ASP A 168 -0.24 8.35 -15.49
CA ASP A 168 1.11 8.43 -14.94
C ASP A 168 1.10 8.99 -13.50
N LEU A 169 0.14 9.87 -13.15
CA LEU A 169 -0.12 10.28 -11.77
C LEU A 169 -0.60 9.10 -10.90
N ILE A 170 -1.52 8.29 -11.40
CA ILE A 170 -2.02 7.10 -10.71
C ILE A 170 -0.90 6.09 -10.48
N VAL A 171 -0.10 5.81 -11.50
CA VAL A 171 1.07 4.92 -11.41
C VAL A 171 2.04 5.44 -10.37
N ARG A 172 2.37 6.75 -10.42
CA ARG A 172 3.24 7.39 -9.42
C ARG A 172 2.72 7.22 -7.99
N HIS A 173 1.41 7.31 -7.79
CA HIS A 173 0.81 7.10 -6.48
C HIS A 173 1.01 5.65 -5.99
N LEU A 174 0.77 4.65 -6.84
CA LEU A 174 0.99 3.24 -6.49
C LEU A 174 2.47 2.92 -6.24
N GLU A 175 3.39 3.49 -7.03
CA GLU A 175 4.82 3.39 -6.77
C GLU A 175 5.20 3.95 -5.39
N CYS A 176 4.58 5.07 -4.97
CA CYS A 176 4.74 5.62 -3.63
C CYS A 176 4.11 4.72 -2.55
N GLN A 177 3.03 4.00 -2.83
CA GLN A 177 2.49 3.01 -1.89
C GLN A 177 3.47 1.85 -1.68
N VAL A 178 4.10 1.34 -2.74
CA VAL A 178 5.15 0.32 -2.62
C VAL A 178 6.29 0.82 -1.73
N ARG A 179 6.78 2.05 -1.97
CA ARG A 179 7.78 2.71 -1.11
C ARG A 179 7.38 2.70 0.36
N ASP A 180 6.15 3.11 0.65
CA ASP A 180 5.63 3.24 2.00
C ASP A 180 5.49 1.87 2.70
N LEU A 181 5.12 0.83 1.95
CA LEU A 181 5.09 -0.56 2.45
C LEU A 181 6.49 -1.06 2.85
N TYR A 182 7.55 -0.69 2.12
CA TYR A 182 8.92 -0.97 2.53
C TYR A 182 9.28 -0.24 3.83
N TYR A 183 8.92 1.04 3.96
CA TYR A 183 9.14 1.79 5.20
C TYR A 183 8.41 1.17 6.39
N LYS A 184 7.17 0.70 6.20
CA LYS A 184 6.41 -0.02 7.25
C LYS A 184 7.06 -1.34 7.68
N GLN A 185 7.82 -1.97 6.80
CA GLN A 185 8.62 -3.17 7.13
C GLN A 185 9.97 -2.84 7.77
N GLY A 186 10.34 -1.56 7.85
CA GLY A 186 11.68 -1.14 8.29
C GLY A 186 12.76 -1.50 7.28
N ARG A 187 12.47 -1.33 5.98
CA ARG A 187 13.39 -1.68 4.89
C ARG A 187 13.54 -0.51 3.93
N GLN A 188 14.71 -0.43 3.31
CA GLN A 188 14.95 0.52 2.21
C GLN A 188 14.23 0.02 0.94
N PRO A 189 13.40 0.84 0.28
CA PRO A 189 12.77 0.47 -0.97
C PRO A 189 13.81 0.33 -2.12
N PRO A 190 13.51 -0.51 -3.14
CA PRO A 190 14.25 -0.54 -4.40
C PRO A 190 14.37 0.85 -5.02
N GLU A 191 15.44 1.10 -5.78
CA GLU A 191 15.75 2.43 -6.34
C GLU A 191 14.59 3.03 -7.16
N ARG A 192 13.89 2.21 -7.96
CA ARG A 192 12.73 2.64 -8.75
C ARG A 192 11.57 3.23 -7.91
N TYR A 193 11.47 2.85 -6.64
CA TYR A 193 10.42 3.33 -5.73
C TYR A 193 10.92 4.41 -4.76
N ARG A 194 12.18 4.85 -4.86
CA ARG A 194 12.71 5.98 -4.06
C ARG A 194 12.33 7.31 -4.68
N ILE A 195 11.03 7.50 -4.84
CA ILE A 195 10.42 8.66 -5.49
C ILE A 195 9.64 9.46 -4.46
N GLU A 196 9.50 10.76 -4.72
CA GLU A 196 8.67 11.64 -3.90
C GLU A 196 7.22 11.62 -4.36
N GLY A 197 6.31 11.77 -3.39
CA GLY A 197 4.87 11.74 -3.62
C GLY A 197 4.09 11.12 -2.46
N ARG A 198 2.77 11.23 -2.54
CA ARG A 198 1.83 10.63 -1.58
C ARG A 198 1.58 9.18 -1.97
N GLY A 199 1.89 8.25 -1.05
CA GLY A 199 1.59 6.83 -1.17
C GLY A 199 0.40 6.46 -0.28
N LEU A 200 0.66 5.76 0.83
CA LEU A 200 -0.40 5.36 1.75
C LEU A 200 -0.88 6.55 2.59
N ASP A 201 -2.20 6.76 2.66
CA ASP A 201 -2.83 7.75 3.54
C ASP A 201 -2.90 7.25 5.00
N GLU A 202 -1.74 6.89 5.57
CA GLU A 202 -1.61 6.41 6.94
C GLU A 202 -0.65 7.29 7.76
N PRO A 203 -1.06 7.75 8.95
CA PRO A 203 -0.19 8.56 9.78
C PRO A 203 0.99 7.74 10.34
N GLY A 204 2.17 8.35 10.39
CA GLY A 204 3.33 7.79 11.08
C GLY A 204 4.21 6.85 10.24
N ILE A 205 4.06 6.85 8.91
CA ILE A 205 5.06 6.27 8.02
C ILE A 205 6.27 7.21 7.98
N VAL A 206 7.44 6.68 8.35
CA VAL A 206 8.69 7.43 8.45
C VAL A 206 9.67 6.89 7.41
N PRO A 207 10.33 7.75 6.59
CA PRO A 207 11.34 7.33 5.63
C PRO A 207 12.46 6.54 6.31
N PHE A 208 12.96 5.47 5.66
CA PHE A 208 13.95 4.54 6.24
C PHE A 208 15.15 5.23 6.90
N ASP A 209 15.76 6.22 6.26
CA ASP A 209 16.93 6.95 6.79
C ASP A 209 16.61 7.85 8.00
N GLU A 210 15.33 8.13 8.24
CA GLU A 210 14.83 8.88 9.39
C GLU A 210 14.32 7.96 10.49
N GLN A 211 14.16 6.67 10.21
CA GLN A 211 13.73 5.70 11.20
C GLN A 211 14.74 5.55 12.33
N ALA A 212 16.00 5.89 12.11
CA ALA A 212 17.07 5.83 13.10
C ALA A 212 17.12 6.98 14.11
N LYS A 213 16.37 8.05 13.83
CA LYS A 213 16.49 9.35 14.50
C LYS A 213 15.41 9.51 15.54
#